data_AF-A0A4P6XW69-F1
#
_entry.id   AF-A0A4P6XW69-F1
#
_cell.length_a   1.000
_cell.length_b   1.000
_cell.length_c   1.000
_cell.angle_alpha   90.00
_cell.angle_beta   90.00
_cell.angle_gamma   90.00
#
_symmetry.space_group_name_H-M   'P 1'
#
loop_
_entity.id
_entity.type
_entity.pdbx_description
1 polymer ?
#
loop_
_entity_poly.entity_id
_entity_poly.type
_entity_poly.pdbx_seq_one_letter_code
_entity_poly.pdbx_strand_id
1 'polypeptide(L)'
;MAKLFLAIERAEYDTKKRFAFEGLPIPPATAPREKPLPGSLSTEYEPLKISSRFEKTVVMGAQYAKLHIYLENLGKSTILGCTDAELAPWSVHAQDLNACKVAIRCDGPIILHNVSDLILILECHQLRIHSMQNCQIFAKVSNDRVIIEGSKNLAFFGYSGTELTLASFAVDDFDWPTSEAENPHYKLLDPQYVDNDDFEETSELLRIWKNTAFEEAGVNSHVD
;
A
#
# COMPACT_ATOMS: atom_id res chain seq x y z
N MET A 1 0.57 36.21 -21.70
CA MET A 1 1.24 37.14 -20.76
C MET A 1 0.27 37.93 -19.87
N ALA A 2 -0.96 38.26 -20.26
CA ALA A 2 -1.87 39.10 -19.45
C ALA A 2 -2.81 38.36 -18.47
N LYS A 3 -2.76 37.01 -18.39
CA LYS A 3 -3.63 36.22 -17.49
C LYS A 3 -2.98 35.76 -16.18
N LEU A 4 -1.65 35.87 -16.05
CA LEU A 4 -0.93 35.48 -14.84
C LEU A 4 -1.01 36.55 -13.74
N PHE A 5 -1.10 37.83 -14.12
CA PHE A 5 -1.21 38.94 -13.17
C PHE A 5 -2.56 39.02 -12.45
N LEU A 6 -3.64 38.56 -13.09
CA LEU A 6 -4.98 38.52 -12.49
C LEU A 6 -5.13 37.46 -11.38
N ALA A 7 -4.26 36.44 -11.35
CA ALA A 7 -4.27 35.42 -10.29
C ALA A 7 -3.51 35.88 -9.04
N ILE A 8 -2.49 36.73 -9.20
CA ILE A 8 -1.73 37.31 -8.09
C ILE A 8 -2.54 38.41 -7.39
N GLU A 9 -3.33 39.21 -8.14
CA GLU A 9 -4.24 40.20 -7.53
C GLU A 9 -5.43 39.57 -6.77
N ARG A 10 -5.84 38.34 -7.10
CA ARG A 10 -6.82 37.59 -6.29
C ARG A 10 -6.22 36.90 -5.06
N ALA A 11 -4.89 36.89 -4.95
CA ALA A 11 -4.16 36.47 -3.76
C ALA A 11 -3.89 37.65 -2.80
N GLU A 12 -4.56 38.80 -2.98
CA GLU A 12 -4.98 39.64 -1.84
C GLU A 12 -6.05 38.87 -1.05
N TYR A 13 -5.61 37.73 -0.50
CA TYR A 13 -6.33 36.95 0.47
C TYR A 13 -6.61 37.88 1.64
N ASP A 14 -7.89 38.09 1.88
CA ASP A 14 -8.48 38.70 3.06
C ASP A 14 -7.59 38.48 4.30
N THR A 15 -6.73 39.46 4.59
CA THR A 15 -5.85 39.47 5.75
C THR A 15 -6.65 39.59 7.05
N LYS A 16 -7.98 39.65 6.97
CA LYS A 16 -8.87 39.69 8.12
C LYS A 16 -9.29 38.26 8.46
N LYS A 17 -8.55 37.70 9.42
CA LYS A 17 -8.73 36.40 10.10
C LYS A 17 -8.00 35.22 9.47
N ARG A 18 -6.66 35.30 9.47
CA ARG A 18 -5.87 34.06 9.61
C ARG A 18 -6.24 33.41 10.94
N PHE A 19 -6.51 32.12 10.91
CA PHE A 19 -6.66 31.35 12.14
C PHE A 19 -5.36 31.45 12.93
N ALA A 20 -5.42 32.11 14.08
CA ALA A 20 -4.35 32.18 15.06
C ALA A 20 -4.94 31.70 16.38
N PHE A 21 -4.19 30.89 17.11
CA PHE A 21 -4.54 30.60 18.49
C PHE A 21 -4.31 31.88 19.29
N GLU A 22 -5.39 32.50 19.73
CA GLU A 22 -5.32 33.61 20.69
C GLU A 22 -5.14 33.03 22.09
N GLY A 23 -4.02 33.35 22.72
CA GLY A 23 -3.67 32.88 24.06
C GLY A 23 -2.84 31.60 24.09
N LEU A 24 -2.42 31.22 25.30
CA LEU A 24 -1.74 29.96 25.51
C LEU A 24 -2.74 28.81 25.28
N PRO A 25 -2.35 27.72 24.60
CA PRO A 25 -3.23 26.57 24.43
C PRO A 25 -3.71 26.09 25.80
N ILE A 26 -5.02 26.15 26.04
CA ILE A 26 -5.63 25.59 27.24
C ILE A 26 -5.86 24.12 26.92
N PRO A 27 -5.13 23.18 27.56
CA PRO A 27 -5.43 21.78 27.39
C PRO A 27 -6.90 21.56 27.78
N PRO A 28 -7.65 20.69 27.07
CA PRO A 28 -9.01 20.37 27.45
C PRO A 28 -8.99 20.00 28.93
N ALA A 29 -9.84 20.68 29.73
CA ALA A 29 -9.94 20.41 31.15
C ALA A 29 -10.09 18.90 31.31
N THR A 30 -9.16 18.27 32.04
CA THR A 30 -9.28 16.86 32.41
C THR A 30 -10.60 16.72 33.14
N ALA A 31 -11.65 16.35 32.41
CA ALA A 31 -12.88 15.91 33.01
C ALA A 31 -12.48 14.81 33.99
N PRO A 32 -12.95 14.83 35.25
CA PRO A 32 -12.70 13.74 36.17
C PRO A 32 -13.09 12.46 35.43
N ARG A 33 -12.11 11.55 35.28
CA ARG A 33 -12.29 10.26 34.61
C ARG A 33 -13.56 9.63 35.16
N GLU A 34 -14.66 9.74 34.42
CA GLU A 34 -15.83 8.93 34.68
C GLU A 34 -15.36 7.48 34.56
N LYS A 35 -15.88 6.68 35.49
CA LYS A 35 -15.48 5.33 35.88
C LYS A 35 -14.90 4.50 34.73
N PRO A 36 -13.88 3.66 34.98
CA PRO A 36 -13.35 2.76 33.96
C PRO A 36 -14.51 2.02 33.30
N LEU A 37 -14.63 2.21 31.99
CA LEU A 37 -15.58 1.47 31.17
C LEU A 37 -15.40 -0.02 31.47
N PRO A 38 -16.48 -0.78 31.71
CA PRO A 38 -16.39 -2.22 31.85
C PRO A 38 -15.94 -2.80 30.51
N GLY A 39 -14.68 -3.24 30.46
CA GLY A 39 -14.06 -3.81 29.27
C GLY A 39 -12.99 -2.90 28.65
N SER A 40 -11.87 -2.73 29.34
CA SER A 40 -10.60 -2.47 28.68
C SER A 40 -10.24 -3.71 27.84
N LEU A 41 -10.84 -3.84 26.66
CA LEU A 41 -10.36 -4.73 25.59
C LEU A 41 -9.10 -4.11 25.00
N SER A 42 -8.06 -3.94 25.81
CA SER A 42 -6.69 -3.86 25.32
C SER A 42 -6.17 -5.29 25.22
N THR A 43 -6.86 -6.14 24.46
CA THR A 43 -6.14 -7.23 23.80
C THR A 43 -5.16 -6.52 22.88
N GLU A 44 -3.90 -6.46 23.29
CA GLU A 44 -2.79 -6.10 22.41
C GLU A 44 -2.92 -6.99 21.17
N TYR A 45 -3.38 -6.39 20.08
CA TYR A 45 -3.59 -7.11 18.84
C TYR A 45 -2.22 -7.17 18.16
N GLU A 46 -1.48 -8.26 18.40
CA GLU A 46 -0.22 -8.49 17.71
C GLU A 46 -0.50 -8.94 16.28
N PRO A 47 0.12 -8.29 15.28
CA PRO A 47 -0.02 -8.72 13.89
C PRO A 47 0.59 -10.10 13.70
N LEU A 48 -0.05 -10.94 12.88
CA LEU A 48 0.48 -12.26 12.54
C LEU A 48 1.69 -12.10 11.63
N LYS A 49 2.86 -12.51 12.13
CA LYS A 49 4.15 -12.34 11.45
C LYS A 49 4.49 -13.53 10.54
N ILE A 50 4.90 -13.24 9.31
CA ILE A 50 5.52 -14.18 8.38
C ILE A 50 6.92 -13.67 8.07
N SER A 51 7.96 -14.42 8.42
CA SER A 51 9.33 -13.93 8.26
C SER A 51 10.34 -14.97 7.82
N SER A 52 11.53 -14.49 7.42
CA SER A 52 12.73 -15.29 7.17
C SER A 52 12.54 -16.42 6.16
N ARG A 53 11.74 -16.17 5.11
CA ARG A 53 11.59 -17.11 3.99
C ARG A 53 12.46 -16.66 2.83
N PHE A 54 13.26 -17.58 2.32
CA PHE A 54 14.11 -17.36 1.15
C PHE A 54 13.87 -18.44 0.12
N GLU A 55 13.64 -18.05 -1.14
CA GLU A 55 13.36 -19.00 -2.24
C GLU A 55 12.18 -19.93 -1.91
N LYS A 56 11.10 -19.36 -1.33
CA LYS A 56 9.89 -20.08 -0.97
C LYS A 56 8.64 -19.47 -1.60
N THR A 57 7.65 -20.31 -1.81
CA THR A 57 6.28 -19.87 -2.08
C THR A 57 5.49 -19.89 -0.77
N VAL A 58 4.88 -18.76 -0.42
CA VAL A 58 4.00 -18.61 0.74
C VAL A 58 2.59 -18.33 0.21
N VAL A 59 1.63 -19.16 0.60
CA VAL A 59 0.22 -18.98 0.24
C VAL A 59 -0.55 -18.60 1.50
N MET A 60 -1.13 -17.39 1.51
CA MET A 60 -1.96 -16.92 2.62
C MET A 60 -3.41 -17.37 2.40
N GLY A 61 -3.77 -18.49 3.02
CA GLY A 61 -5.13 -19.03 3.03
C GLY A 61 -6.06 -18.42 4.10
N ALA A 62 -7.16 -19.12 4.38
CA ALA A 62 -8.21 -18.67 5.29
C ALA A 62 -7.74 -18.36 6.73
N GLN A 63 -6.63 -18.94 7.18
CA GLN A 63 -6.04 -18.67 8.49
C GLN A 63 -5.54 -17.22 8.67
N TYR A 64 -5.40 -16.47 7.56
CA TYR A 64 -4.98 -15.06 7.56
C TYR A 64 -6.15 -14.09 7.36
N ALA A 65 -7.37 -14.62 7.19
CA ALA A 65 -8.56 -13.82 6.93
C ALA A 65 -8.86 -12.87 8.09
N LYS A 66 -9.14 -11.61 7.76
CA LYS A 66 -9.51 -10.56 8.73
C LYS A 66 -8.48 -10.37 9.85
N LEU A 67 -7.21 -10.66 9.55
CA LEU A 67 -6.07 -10.39 10.43
C LEU A 67 -5.23 -9.21 9.93
N HIS A 68 -4.46 -8.61 10.84
CA HIS A 68 -3.35 -7.73 10.49
C HIS A 68 -2.09 -8.57 10.27
N ILE A 69 -1.50 -8.48 9.08
CA ILE A 69 -0.37 -9.33 8.67
C ILE A 69 0.90 -8.49 8.62
N TYR A 70 1.99 -9.05 9.15
CA TYR A 70 3.32 -8.47 9.05
C TYR A 70 4.26 -9.41 8.28
N LEU A 71 4.70 -9.00 7.09
CA LEU A 71 5.68 -9.72 6.28
C LEU A 71 7.05 -9.10 6.51
N GLU A 72 8.06 -9.89 6.84
CA GLU A 72 9.38 -9.34 7.17
C GLU A 72 10.54 -10.22 6.68
N ASN A 73 11.62 -9.62 6.18
CA ASN A 73 12.88 -10.33 5.87
C ASN A 73 12.67 -11.49 4.89
N LEU A 74 12.01 -11.23 3.76
CA LEU A 74 11.75 -12.23 2.72
C LEU A 74 12.60 -11.93 1.49
N GLY A 75 13.22 -12.97 0.92
CA GLY A 75 14.08 -12.83 -0.26
C GLY A 75 13.75 -13.85 -1.33
N LYS A 76 13.78 -13.44 -2.61
CA LYS A 76 13.57 -14.36 -3.76
C LYS A 76 12.33 -15.25 -3.63
N SER A 77 11.30 -14.76 -2.96
CA SER A 77 10.13 -15.55 -2.57
C SER A 77 8.90 -15.11 -3.34
N THR A 78 7.94 -16.01 -3.48
CA THR A 78 6.62 -15.72 -4.06
C THR A 78 5.58 -15.74 -2.96
N ILE A 79 4.84 -14.65 -2.79
CA ILE A 79 3.78 -14.53 -1.77
C ILE A 79 2.45 -14.35 -2.49
N LEU A 80 1.51 -15.27 -2.27
CA LEU A 80 0.18 -15.27 -2.85
C LEU A 80 -0.87 -15.17 -1.74
N GLY A 81 -1.64 -14.09 -1.71
CA GLY A 81 -2.73 -13.89 -0.76
C GLY A 81 -4.10 -14.19 -1.37
N CYS A 82 -5.11 -14.42 -0.54
CA CYS A 82 -6.45 -14.73 -1.04
C CYS A 82 -7.00 -13.61 -1.96
N THR A 83 -7.76 -14.00 -2.98
CA THR A 83 -8.48 -13.07 -3.87
C THR A 83 -9.90 -12.75 -3.40
N ASP A 84 -10.46 -13.56 -2.52
CA ASP A 84 -11.79 -13.38 -1.94
C ASP A 84 -11.79 -12.25 -0.90
N ALA A 85 -12.77 -11.37 -0.96
CA ALA A 85 -12.94 -10.27 -0.01
C ALA A 85 -13.29 -10.78 1.40
N GLU A 86 -14.00 -11.90 1.54
CA GLU A 86 -14.35 -12.45 2.86
C GLU A 86 -13.14 -13.09 3.55
N LEU A 87 -12.15 -13.52 2.78
CA LEU A 87 -10.90 -14.12 3.28
C LEU A 87 -9.71 -13.16 3.25
N ALA A 88 -9.91 -11.91 2.84
CA ALA A 88 -8.85 -10.92 2.79
C ALA A 88 -8.40 -10.48 4.21
N PRO A 89 -7.11 -10.23 4.42
CA PRO A 89 -6.61 -9.59 5.64
C PRO A 89 -7.13 -8.14 5.76
N TRP A 90 -7.19 -7.63 6.99
CA TRP A 90 -7.58 -6.24 7.27
C TRP A 90 -6.48 -5.23 6.94
N SER A 91 -5.22 -5.58 7.18
CA SER A 91 -4.08 -4.79 6.73
C SER A 91 -2.89 -5.69 6.46
N VAL A 92 -1.99 -5.24 5.58
CA VAL A 92 -0.69 -5.87 5.38
C VAL A 92 0.39 -4.83 5.55
N HIS A 93 1.37 -5.10 6.40
CA HIS A 93 2.62 -4.34 6.46
C HIS A 93 3.74 -5.28 6.03
N ALA A 94 4.45 -4.94 4.96
CA ALA A 94 5.60 -5.69 4.49
C ALA A 94 6.87 -4.86 4.62
N GLN A 95 7.90 -5.43 5.23
CA GLN A 95 9.17 -4.77 5.49
C GLN A 95 10.36 -5.65 5.11
N ASP A 96 11.42 -5.06 4.56
CA ASP A 96 12.67 -5.78 4.27
C ASP A 96 12.45 -6.96 3.29
N LEU A 97 11.73 -6.70 2.19
CA LEU A 97 11.53 -7.65 1.11
C LEU A 97 12.48 -7.36 -0.05
N ASN A 98 13.13 -8.39 -0.60
CA ASN A 98 14.03 -8.24 -1.74
C ASN A 98 13.80 -9.32 -2.81
N ALA A 99 13.84 -8.96 -4.09
CA ALA A 99 13.73 -9.91 -5.20
C ALA A 99 12.45 -10.78 -5.14
N CYS A 100 11.36 -10.26 -4.58
CA CYS A 100 10.13 -11.02 -4.33
C CYS A 100 9.06 -10.75 -5.38
N LYS A 101 8.19 -11.75 -5.55
CA LYS A 101 6.93 -11.62 -6.28
C LYS A 101 5.79 -11.66 -5.28
N VAL A 102 4.95 -10.64 -5.23
CA VAL A 102 3.87 -10.56 -4.24
C VAL A 102 2.57 -10.27 -4.95
N ALA A 103 1.57 -11.11 -4.75
CA ALA A 103 0.22 -10.90 -5.24
C ALA A 103 -0.77 -11.03 -4.08
N ILE A 104 -1.32 -9.91 -3.59
CA ILE A 104 -2.16 -9.90 -2.38
C ILE A 104 -3.34 -8.94 -2.51
N ARG A 105 -4.47 -9.34 -1.94
CA ARG A 105 -5.61 -8.46 -1.66
C ARG A 105 -5.64 -8.14 -0.17
N CYS A 106 -6.08 -6.95 0.17
CA CYS A 106 -6.36 -6.51 1.52
C CYS A 106 -7.59 -5.58 1.52
N ASP A 107 -8.42 -5.65 2.56
CA ASP A 107 -9.58 -4.74 2.67
C ASP A 107 -9.18 -3.32 3.11
N GLY A 108 -8.08 -3.20 3.84
CA GLY A 108 -7.58 -1.93 4.36
C GLY A 108 -6.28 -1.50 3.69
N PRO A 109 -5.32 -0.98 4.48
CA PRO A 109 -4.07 -0.48 3.94
C PRO A 109 -3.06 -1.60 3.68
N ILE A 110 -2.30 -1.41 2.61
CA ILE A 110 -1.01 -2.08 2.40
C ILE A 110 0.10 -1.05 2.61
N ILE A 111 1.01 -1.36 3.52
CA ILE A 111 2.17 -0.52 3.85
C ILE A 111 3.43 -1.30 3.47
N LEU A 112 4.27 -0.71 2.62
CA LEU A 112 5.51 -1.32 2.14
C LEU A 112 6.69 -0.47 2.62
N HIS A 113 7.65 -1.09 3.30
CA HIS A 113 8.77 -0.40 3.92
C HIS A 113 10.11 -1.07 3.63
N ASN A 114 11.07 -0.32 3.09
CA ASN A 114 12.42 -0.84 2.76
C ASN A 114 12.37 -2.10 1.89
N VAL A 115 11.85 -1.97 0.67
CA VAL A 115 11.68 -3.11 -0.24
C VAL A 115 12.31 -2.82 -1.60
N SER A 116 12.97 -3.80 -2.22
CA SER A 116 13.61 -3.61 -3.53
C SER A 116 13.52 -4.79 -4.48
N ASP A 117 13.54 -4.47 -5.78
CA ASP A 117 13.58 -5.46 -6.86
C ASP A 117 12.35 -6.38 -6.85
N LEU A 118 11.14 -5.82 -6.65
CA LEU A 118 9.89 -6.59 -6.56
C LEU A 118 9.01 -6.44 -7.80
N ILE A 119 8.22 -7.49 -8.05
CA ILE A 119 6.99 -7.44 -8.84
C ILE A 119 5.81 -7.58 -7.86
N LEU A 120 4.94 -6.57 -7.86
CA LEU A 120 3.84 -6.45 -6.90
C LEU A 120 2.50 -6.39 -7.64
N ILE A 121 1.56 -7.25 -7.27
CA ILE A 121 0.16 -7.20 -7.69
C ILE A 121 -0.71 -6.98 -6.44
N LEU A 122 -1.31 -5.81 -6.31
CA LEU A 122 -1.94 -5.37 -5.06
C LEU A 122 -3.38 -4.92 -5.26
N GLU A 123 -4.30 -5.44 -4.46
CA GLU A 123 -5.65 -4.88 -4.31
C GLU A 123 -5.85 -4.38 -2.89
N CYS A 124 -6.10 -3.08 -2.71
CA CYS A 124 -6.25 -2.50 -1.37
C CYS A 124 -7.08 -1.21 -1.35
N HIS A 125 -7.41 -0.73 -0.15
CA HIS A 125 -8.06 0.57 0.01
C HIS A 125 -7.06 1.73 0.04
N GLN A 126 -5.87 1.51 0.59
CA GLN A 126 -4.79 2.51 0.62
C GLN A 126 -3.45 1.82 0.41
N LEU A 127 -2.59 2.41 -0.42
CA LEU A 127 -1.21 1.95 -0.61
C LEU A 127 -0.24 3.04 -0.15
N ARG A 128 0.61 2.69 0.82
CA ARG A 128 1.68 3.56 1.32
C ARG A 128 3.02 2.87 1.14
N ILE A 129 3.97 3.59 0.58
CA ILE A 129 5.28 3.06 0.24
C ILE A 129 6.34 3.98 0.83
N HIS A 130 7.27 3.39 1.59
CA HIS A 130 8.43 4.11 2.12
C HIS A 130 9.71 3.33 1.81
N SER A 131 10.73 4.02 1.27
CA SER A 131 12.03 3.42 0.94
C SER A 131 11.95 2.24 -0.05
N MET A 132 11.22 2.38 -1.17
CA MET A 132 11.12 1.35 -2.21
C MET A 132 12.02 1.65 -3.41
N GLN A 133 12.67 0.62 -3.99
CA GLN A 133 13.60 0.79 -5.10
C GLN A 133 13.45 -0.28 -6.19
N ASN A 134 13.44 0.13 -7.46
CA ASN A 134 13.43 -0.77 -8.63
C ASN A 134 12.25 -1.76 -8.62
N CYS A 135 11.04 -1.28 -8.43
CA CYS A 135 9.86 -2.14 -8.32
C CYS A 135 8.83 -1.85 -9.41
N GLN A 136 8.16 -2.90 -9.86
CA GLN A 136 6.97 -2.82 -10.70
C GLN A 136 5.73 -3.10 -9.86
N ILE A 137 4.77 -2.18 -9.87
CA ILE A 137 3.58 -2.21 -9.03
C ILE A 137 2.33 -2.17 -9.90
N PHE A 138 1.61 -3.28 -9.92
CA PHE A 138 0.32 -3.45 -10.57
C PHE A 138 -0.74 -3.36 -9.48
N ALA A 139 -1.44 -2.23 -9.40
CA ALA A 139 -2.31 -1.96 -8.26
C ALA A 139 -3.75 -1.62 -8.66
N LYS A 140 -4.66 -2.02 -7.79
CA LYS A 140 -6.04 -1.52 -7.73
C LYS A 140 -6.24 -0.92 -6.35
N VAL A 141 -6.28 0.40 -6.28
CA VAL A 141 -6.36 1.16 -5.03
C VAL A 141 -7.67 1.93 -5.01
N SER A 142 -8.58 1.59 -4.09
CA SER A 142 -9.95 2.11 -4.15
C SER A 142 -10.16 3.52 -3.61
N ASN A 143 -9.19 4.10 -2.91
CA ASN A 143 -9.21 5.53 -2.57
C ASN A 143 -8.56 6.43 -3.66
N ASP A 144 -8.19 5.83 -4.80
CA ASP A 144 -7.55 6.47 -5.96
C ASP A 144 -6.22 7.19 -5.67
N ARG A 145 -5.57 6.90 -4.53
CA ARG A 145 -4.30 7.54 -4.14
C ARG A 145 -3.28 6.59 -3.54
N VAL A 146 -2.08 6.62 -4.10
CA VAL A 146 -0.87 5.98 -3.57
C VAL A 146 0.02 7.07 -2.98
N ILE A 147 0.60 6.82 -1.81
CA ILE A 147 1.58 7.72 -1.20
C ILE A 147 2.95 7.06 -1.25
N ILE A 148 3.95 7.79 -1.73
CA ILE A 148 5.35 7.35 -1.73
C ILE A 148 6.25 8.34 -1.00
N GLU A 149 7.30 7.82 -0.37
CA GLU A 149 8.36 8.57 0.30
C GLU A 149 9.67 7.74 0.28
N GLY A 150 10.82 8.38 0.22
CA GLY A 150 12.15 7.75 0.18
C GLY A 150 12.38 6.80 -1.00
N SER A 151 11.56 6.87 -2.05
CA SER A 151 11.46 5.83 -3.07
C SER A 151 12.00 6.29 -4.42
N LYS A 152 12.43 5.35 -5.27
CA LYS A 152 12.97 5.67 -6.61
C LYS A 152 12.82 4.52 -7.60
N ASN A 153 12.79 4.86 -8.88
CA ASN A 153 12.68 3.92 -9.99
C ASN A 153 11.47 2.98 -9.83
N LEU A 154 10.31 3.57 -9.55
CA LEU A 154 9.05 2.84 -9.44
C LEU A 154 8.27 2.91 -10.77
N ALA A 155 7.70 1.79 -11.17
CA ALA A 155 6.78 1.72 -12.30
C ALA A 155 5.40 1.28 -11.81
N PHE A 156 4.38 2.10 -12.07
CA PHE A 156 3.00 1.82 -11.67
C PHE A 156 2.12 1.50 -12.88
N PHE A 157 1.26 0.51 -12.68
CA PHE A 157 0.28 0.01 -13.62
C PHE A 157 -1.06 -0.25 -12.91
N GLY A 158 -2.13 -0.31 -13.68
CA GLY A 158 -3.41 -0.83 -13.24
C GLY A 158 -3.61 -2.28 -13.70
N TYR A 159 -4.68 -2.91 -13.22
CA TYR A 159 -5.19 -4.14 -13.81
C TYR A 159 -6.70 -4.26 -13.55
N SER A 160 -7.38 -5.02 -14.41
CA SER A 160 -8.80 -5.34 -14.30
C SER A 160 -9.01 -6.83 -14.58
N GLY A 161 -9.54 -7.57 -13.59
CA GLY A 161 -9.63 -9.02 -13.68
C GLY A 161 -8.24 -9.66 -13.80
N THR A 162 -7.95 -10.21 -14.97
CA THR A 162 -6.66 -10.82 -15.34
C THR A 162 -5.89 -10.02 -16.41
N GLU A 163 -6.36 -8.82 -16.75
CA GLU A 163 -5.74 -7.98 -17.78
C GLU A 163 -5.03 -6.78 -17.15
N LEU A 164 -3.83 -6.47 -17.65
CA LEU A 164 -3.08 -5.28 -17.24
C LEU A 164 -3.68 -4.03 -17.93
N THR A 165 -3.74 -2.92 -17.21
CA THR A 165 -4.32 -1.66 -17.70
C THR A 165 -3.48 -0.47 -17.28
N LEU A 166 -3.85 0.72 -17.75
CA LEU A 166 -3.32 1.96 -17.17
C LEU A 166 -3.75 2.06 -15.69
N ALA A 167 -2.88 2.63 -14.86
CA ALA A 167 -3.19 2.93 -13.46
C ALA A 167 -4.38 3.92 -13.38
N SER A 168 -5.37 3.61 -12.54
CA SER A 168 -6.54 4.45 -12.31
C SER A 168 -6.44 5.33 -11.06
N PHE A 169 -5.23 5.45 -10.49
CA PHE A 169 -4.95 6.19 -9.25
C PHE A 169 -3.88 7.26 -9.48
N ALA A 170 -3.86 8.27 -8.61
CA ALA A 170 -2.78 9.24 -8.52
C ALA A 170 -1.70 8.76 -7.55
N VAL A 171 -0.47 9.22 -7.76
CA VAL A 171 0.66 8.98 -6.84
C VAL A 171 1.08 10.33 -6.25
N ASP A 172 1.02 10.44 -4.93
CA ASP A 172 1.51 11.59 -4.17
C ASP A 172 2.91 11.25 -3.63
N ASP A 173 3.92 11.97 -4.10
CA ASP A 173 5.31 11.80 -3.67
C ASP A 173 5.72 12.89 -2.69
N PHE A 174 6.07 12.49 -1.47
CA PHE A 174 6.43 13.42 -0.41
C PHE A 174 7.86 13.97 -0.56
N ASP A 175 8.74 13.30 -1.32
CA ASP A 175 10.07 13.80 -1.64
C ASP A 175 10.08 14.78 -2.82
N TRP A 176 8.96 14.85 -3.54
CA TRP A 176 8.79 15.73 -4.70
C TRP A 176 7.46 16.49 -4.63
N PRO A 177 7.32 17.47 -3.72
CA PRO A 177 6.07 18.18 -3.45
C PRO A 177 5.76 19.25 -4.50
N THR A 178 5.92 18.93 -5.79
CA THR A 178 5.60 19.81 -6.92
C THR A 178 5.01 19.02 -8.09
N SER A 179 4.07 19.64 -8.80
CA SER A 179 3.47 19.12 -10.02
C SER A 179 3.96 19.85 -11.29
N GLU A 180 4.91 20.77 -11.14
CA GLU A 180 5.41 21.60 -12.25
C GLU A 180 6.38 20.86 -13.18
N ALA A 181 6.97 19.77 -12.70
CA ALA A 181 7.90 18.93 -13.42
C ALA A 181 7.53 17.46 -13.28
N GLU A 182 7.98 16.64 -14.25
CA GLU A 182 7.85 15.20 -14.17
C GLU A 182 8.55 14.68 -12.90
N ASN A 183 7.86 13.79 -12.19
CA ASN A 183 8.39 13.20 -10.97
C ASN A 183 9.53 12.22 -11.31
N PRO A 184 10.74 12.36 -10.72
CA PRO A 184 11.88 11.51 -11.05
C PRO A 184 11.84 10.13 -10.36
N HIS A 185 10.99 9.94 -9.35
CA HIS A 185 10.96 8.75 -8.50
C HIS A 185 10.03 7.65 -9.03
N TYR A 186 9.00 8.01 -9.78
CA TYR A 186 8.06 7.05 -10.34
C TYR A 186 7.61 7.39 -11.77
N LYS A 187 7.07 6.40 -12.46
CA LYS A 187 6.35 6.56 -13.72
C LYS A 187 5.03 5.80 -13.69
N LEU A 188 3.99 6.39 -14.26
CA LEU A 188 2.77 5.67 -14.63
C LEU A 188 2.97 5.16 -16.04
N LEU A 189 2.93 3.84 -16.23
CA LEU A 189 3.20 3.22 -17.51
C LEU A 189 1.94 2.55 -18.06
N ASP A 190 1.82 2.60 -19.38
CA ASP A 190 0.82 1.81 -20.10
C ASP A 190 1.42 0.43 -20.39
N PRO A 191 0.72 -0.67 -20.08
CA PRO A 191 1.23 -2.03 -20.26
C PRO A 191 1.74 -2.32 -21.69
N GLN A 192 1.29 -1.58 -22.71
CA GLN A 192 1.78 -1.75 -24.09
C GLN A 192 3.24 -1.33 -24.32
N TYR A 193 3.88 -0.63 -23.37
CA TYR A 193 5.27 -0.15 -23.48
C TYR A 193 6.23 -0.85 -22.51
N VAL A 194 5.81 -1.94 -21.87
CA VAL A 194 6.67 -2.72 -20.98
C VAL A 194 7.48 -3.71 -21.80
N ASP A 195 8.72 -3.97 -21.38
CA ASP A 195 9.53 -5.03 -21.97
C ASP A 195 8.79 -6.37 -21.88
N ASN A 196 8.81 -7.15 -22.96
CA ASN A 196 7.97 -8.35 -23.11
C ASN A 196 8.21 -9.40 -22.00
N ASP A 197 9.44 -9.50 -21.49
CA ASP A 197 9.80 -10.52 -20.50
C ASP A 197 9.15 -10.24 -19.14
N ASP A 198 9.20 -9.00 -18.66
CA ASP A 198 8.58 -8.58 -17.39
C ASP A 198 7.04 -8.61 -17.48
N PHE A 199 6.51 -8.28 -18.66
CA PHE A 199 5.08 -8.31 -18.93
C PHE A 199 4.52 -9.73 -18.87
N GLU A 200 5.19 -10.70 -19.50
CA GLU A 200 4.76 -12.11 -19.49
C GLU A 200 4.84 -12.70 -18.08
N GLU A 201 5.93 -12.41 -17.36
CA GLU A 201 6.10 -12.89 -15.98
C GLU A 201 5.01 -12.36 -15.04
N THR A 202 4.67 -11.07 -15.17
CA THR A 202 3.60 -10.46 -14.38
C THR A 202 2.24 -11.03 -14.76
N SER A 203 1.97 -11.19 -16.06
CA SER A 203 0.70 -11.71 -16.55
C SER A 203 0.46 -13.14 -16.05
N GLU A 204 1.50 -13.97 -16.02
CA GLU A 204 1.41 -15.31 -15.45
C GLU A 204 1.23 -15.27 -13.93
N LEU A 205 1.93 -14.38 -13.21
CA LEU A 205 1.70 -14.21 -11.76
C LEU A 205 0.25 -13.80 -11.46
N LEU A 206 -0.31 -12.86 -12.23
CA LEU A 206 -1.71 -12.43 -12.12
C LEU A 206 -2.66 -13.60 -12.37
N ARG A 207 -2.40 -14.38 -13.42
CA ARG A 207 -3.20 -15.56 -13.77
C ARG A 207 -3.13 -16.63 -12.68
N ILE A 208 -1.95 -16.93 -12.16
CA ILE A 208 -1.77 -17.86 -11.05
C ILE A 208 -2.55 -17.35 -9.84
N TRP A 209 -2.38 -16.08 -9.47
CA TRP A 209 -3.04 -15.49 -8.32
C TRP A 209 -4.57 -15.56 -8.42
N LYS A 210 -5.14 -15.15 -9.56
CA LYS A 210 -6.60 -15.18 -9.79
C LYS A 210 -7.20 -16.58 -9.86
N ASN A 211 -6.41 -17.59 -10.20
CA ASN A 211 -6.88 -18.98 -10.31
C ASN A 211 -6.45 -19.87 -9.13
N THR A 212 -5.69 -19.34 -8.17
CA THR A 212 -5.28 -20.11 -6.99
C THR A 212 -6.50 -20.34 -6.11
N ALA A 213 -6.83 -21.61 -5.87
CA ALA A 213 -7.82 -21.97 -4.87
C ALA A 213 -7.21 -21.79 -3.49
N PHE A 214 -7.73 -20.84 -2.71
CA PHE A 214 -7.36 -20.66 -1.31
C PHE A 214 -8.32 -21.52 -0.49
N GLU A 215 -7.97 -22.78 -0.27
CA GLU A 215 -8.79 -23.70 0.54
C GLU A 215 -9.04 -23.11 1.93
N GLU A 216 -10.22 -23.39 2.48
CA GLU A 216 -10.51 -23.25 3.91
C GLU A 216 -9.63 -24.26 4.68
N ALA A 217 -8.35 -23.95 4.82
CA ALA A 217 -7.45 -24.75 5.64
C ALA A 217 -7.94 -24.63 7.08
N GLY A 218 -8.67 -25.65 7.54
CA GLY A 218 -9.05 -25.83 8.93
C GLY A 218 -7.83 -25.60 9.83
N VAL A 219 -8.03 -24.80 10.86
CA VAL A 219 -7.05 -24.40 11.87
C VAL A 219 -6.31 -25.63 12.42
N ASN A 220 -5.19 -26.00 11.81
CA ASN A 220 -4.21 -26.88 12.41
C ASN A 220 -3.01 -26.02 12.79
N SER A 221 -3.13 -25.42 13.97
CA SER A 221 -2.06 -24.75 14.66
C SER A 221 -0.97 -25.76 15.05
N HIS A 222 0.01 -25.95 14.18
CA HIS A 222 1.38 -26.24 14.60
C HIS A 222 2.32 -25.35 13.80
N VAL A 223 2.76 -24.28 14.48
CA VAL A 223 3.89 -23.46 14.06
C VAL A 223 5.00 -23.81 15.04
N ASP A 224 6.05 -24.46 14.51
CA ASP A 224 7.40 -24.46 15.09
C ASP A 224 8.12 -23.16 14.71
#